data_AF-A0A1W9W418-F1
#
_entry.id   AF-A0A1W9W418-F1
#
_cell.length_a   1.000
_cell.length_b   1.000
_cell.length_c   1.000
_cell.angle_alpha   90.00
_cell.angle_beta   90.00
_cell.angle_gamma   90.00
#
_symmetry.space_group_name_H-M   'P 1'
#
loop_
_entity.id
_entity.type
_entity.pdbx_description
1 polymer ?
#
loop_
_entity_poly.entity_id
_entity_poly.type
_entity_poly.pdbx_seq_one_letter_code
_entity_poly.pdbx_strand_id
1 'polypeptide(L)'
;MEQEKIETAQLLGGALQTKRDRKLSVAHDIKTHVEEEEKLVENIEHVKKDFNAKFEVLKKQITILENNIAQANQKKRYYHVQNITAILERVDKEESWQIALQNKQDRKRTLLAQFDSIEQKYQILFNQIENKRRKTENAINNQINQAKGKYFEEQNHIVETYQGFIENLNKREYHYLEENRKKRDTIQDDIRSLEQKRDKIKNTRYFEQELKAIETKLKTLQDGISEKTHQITLCKKEIETLQNNAQHEQTKLQHGYENQRQEIERQRKKSKKQHNDIVIKLQSFENSFYDFLNQHYPDWANTIGKVCHEDILFSDALKPNIETIKTEYLRRKKGISQKFNKKIKLQQKGRKTLDYEISQAKRRIQKLEFDHDDYNQQAIDTKNKALAEIHPKIVTKKEQLRIIKQAGIDIRNEYAQKKSDREKAKHQAVSKLKQAFEVRIKGLKQSLHENNEKAESEKKDIEQQKQHELHGKGLDDSLIAMLDKEIAKITKELTEIHALKMNIVAEYKIAKRDFIDHLPEFEEKKEIYENDMDTMTKKHEHEIQQSNEKRVETQHALEVFRKENDEIARQLQNFEHFKNNLLYQELAYYIDMETAS
;
A
#
# COMPACT_ATOMS: atom_id res chain seq x y z
N MET A 1 -60.27 71.01 -187.57
CA MET A 1 -61.14 69.95 -186.99
C MET A 1 -60.46 68.59 -186.92
N GLU A 2 -59.51 68.22 -187.79
CA GLU A 2 -58.84 66.89 -187.72
C GLU A 2 -57.70 66.79 -186.67
N GLN A 3 -56.98 67.88 -186.39
CA GLN A 3 -55.84 67.88 -185.46
C GLN A 3 -56.24 67.76 -183.98
N GLU A 4 -57.35 68.39 -183.57
CA GLU A 4 -57.82 68.36 -182.18
C GLU A 4 -58.26 66.95 -181.75
N LYS A 5 -58.73 66.12 -182.69
CA LYS A 5 -59.16 64.75 -182.39
C LYS A 5 -57.97 63.84 -182.00
N ILE A 6 -56.78 64.05 -182.57
CA ILE A 6 -55.59 63.23 -182.30
C ILE A 6 -55.00 63.54 -180.91
N GLU A 7 -54.85 64.80 -180.53
CA GLU A 7 -54.30 65.18 -179.21
C GLU A 7 -55.13 64.63 -178.04
N THR A 8 -56.47 64.64 -178.16
CA THR A 8 -57.34 64.07 -177.12
C THR A 8 -57.18 62.57 -176.95
N ALA A 9 -56.80 61.83 -178.01
CA ALA A 9 -56.58 60.39 -177.93
C ALA A 9 -55.29 60.06 -177.16
N GLN A 10 -54.19 60.77 -177.46
CA GLN A 10 -52.87 60.52 -176.81
C GLN A 10 -52.91 60.80 -175.31
N LEU A 11 -53.61 61.85 -174.89
CA LEU A 11 -53.75 62.20 -173.48
C LEU A 11 -54.52 61.12 -172.70
N LEU A 12 -55.50 60.46 -173.32
CA LEU A 12 -56.30 59.42 -172.65
C LEU A 12 -55.55 58.08 -172.53
N GLY A 13 -54.83 57.65 -173.57
CA GLY A 13 -54.07 56.40 -173.59
C GLY A 13 -52.93 56.41 -172.58
N GLY A 14 -52.13 57.49 -172.56
CA GLY A 14 -51.02 57.65 -171.62
C GLY A 14 -51.47 57.62 -170.16
N ALA A 15 -52.59 58.27 -169.83
CA ALA A 15 -53.13 58.31 -168.47
C ALA A 15 -53.58 56.94 -167.94
N LEU A 16 -53.94 55.99 -168.80
CA LEU A 16 -54.39 54.66 -168.40
C LEU A 16 -53.24 53.74 -167.99
N GLN A 17 -52.17 53.76 -168.77
CA GLN A 17 -50.99 52.92 -168.56
C GLN A 17 -50.29 53.30 -167.26
N THR A 18 -50.17 54.61 -166.98
CA THR A 18 -49.61 55.10 -165.70
C THR A 18 -50.39 54.61 -164.48
N LYS A 19 -51.72 54.47 -164.58
CA LYS A 19 -52.55 53.97 -163.45
C LYS A 19 -52.41 52.47 -163.21
N ARG A 20 -52.20 51.65 -164.25
CA ARG A 20 -51.97 50.20 -164.08
C ARG A 20 -50.63 49.92 -163.41
N ASP A 21 -49.57 50.59 -163.82
CA ASP A 21 -48.24 50.43 -163.23
C ASP A 21 -48.23 50.87 -161.76
N ARG A 22 -48.95 51.97 -161.44
CA ARG A 22 -49.11 52.42 -160.07
C ARG A 22 -49.83 51.38 -159.19
N LYS A 23 -50.81 50.65 -159.73
CA LYS A 23 -51.53 49.59 -158.99
C LYS A 23 -50.62 48.42 -158.59
N LEU A 24 -49.74 47.98 -159.49
CA LEU A 24 -48.80 46.89 -159.24
C LEU A 24 -47.76 47.27 -158.17
N SER A 25 -47.28 48.51 -158.19
CA SER A 25 -46.35 49.02 -157.15
C SER A 25 -46.99 48.97 -155.75
N VAL A 26 -48.20 49.51 -155.61
CA VAL A 26 -48.88 49.59 -154.30
C VAL A 26 -49.18 48.19 -153.74
N ALA A 27 -49.46 47.21 -154.59
CA ALA A 27 -49.67 45.82 -154.15
C ALA A 27 -48.40 45.15 -153.61
N HIS A 28 -47.22 45.51 -154.13
CA HIS A 28 -45.93 45.02 -153.61
C HIS A 28 -45.65 45.60 -152.22
N ASP A 29 -45.86 46.92 -152.06
CA ASP A 29 -45.63 47.63 -150.80
C ASP A 29 -46.53 47.12 -149.66
N ILE A 30 -47.76 46.70 -149.96
CA ILE A 30 -48.63 46.05 -148.96
C ILE A 30 -48.04 44.72 -148.46
N LYS A 31 -47.39 43.93 -149.32
CA LYS A 31 -46.86 42.62 -148.92
C LYS A 31 -45.65 42.76 -147.99
N THR A 32 -44.71 43.63 -148.33
CA THR A 32 -43.50 43.88 -147.52
C THR A 32 -43.84 44.37 -146.12
N HIS A 33 -44.79 45.29 -145.99
CA HIS A 33 -45.18 45.80 -144.67
C HIS A 33 -45.92 44.78 -143.79
N VAL A 34 -46.63 43.79 -144.35
CA VAL A 34 -47.23 42.69 -143.54
C VAL A 34 -46.15 41.79 -142.94
N GLU A 35 -45.13 41.43 -143.71
CA GLU A 35 -44.00 40.59 -143.22
C GLU A 35 -43.17 41.32 -142.14
N GLU A 36 -43.08 42.64 -142.20
CA GLU A 36 -42.46 43.47 -141.17
C GLU A 36 -43.29 43.48 -139.87
N GLU A 37 -44.62 43.53 -139.95
CA GLU A 37 -45.52 43.51 -138.79
C GLU A 37 -45.40 42.19 -137.99
N GLU A 38 -45.37 41.04 -138.66
CA GLU A 38 -45.24 39.72 -138.01
C GLU A 38 -43.91 39.57 -137.25
N LYS A 39 -42.79 39.99 -137.83
CA LYS A 39 -41.47 39.96 -137.17
C LYS A 39 -41.41 40.83 -135.93
N LEU A 40 -42.11 41.97 -135.93
CA LEU A 40 -42.19 42.86 -134.77
C LEU A 40 -42.97 42.20 -133.62
N VAL A 41 -44.00 41.41 -133.92
CA VAL A 41 -44.78 40.67 -132.91
C VAL A 41 -43.96 39.57 -132.25
N GLU A 42 -43.24 38.74 -133.03
CA GLU A 42 -42.38 37.68 -132.47
C GLU A 42 -41.27 38.23 -131.57
N ASN A 43 -40.63 39.35 -131.97
CA ASN A 43 -39.62 40.01 -131.15
C ASN A 43 -40.18 40.47 -129.79
N ILE A 44 -41.40 41.00 -129.75
CA ILE A 44 -42.05 41.44 -128.50
C ILE A 44 -42.24 40.26 -127.54
N GLU A 45 -42.63 39.07 -128.03
CA GLU A 45 -42.82 37.89 -127.18
C GLU A 45 -41.50 37.34 -126.63
N HIS A 46 -40.46 37.26 -127.46
CA HIS A 46 -39.13 36.79 -127.03
C HIS A 46 -38.56 37.68 -125.92
N VAL A 47 -38.62 39.01 -126.12
CA VAL A 47 -38.12 40.00 -125.16
C VAL A 47 -38.86 39.90 -123.81
N LYS A 48 -40.16 39.58 -123.80
CA LYS A 48 -40.94 39.34 -122.55
C LYS A 48 -40.48 38.11 -121.78
N LYS A 49 -40.18 37.01 -122.47
CA LYS A 49 -39.77 35.76 -121.83
C LYS A 49 -38.40 35.89 -121.15
N ASP A 50 -37.44 36.51 -121.83
CA ASP A 50 -36.10 36.73 -121.31
C ASP A 50 -36.09 37.69 -120.11
N PHE A 51 -36.94 38.72 -120.12
CA PHE A 51 -37.12 39.62 -118.99
C PHE A 51 -37.63 38.87 -117.75
N ASN A 52 -38.70 38.09 -117.87
CA ASN A 52 -39.28 37.36 -116.74
C ASN A 52 -38.28 36.38 -116.08
N ALA A 53 -37.45 35.70 -116.86
CA ALA A 53 -36.43 34.79 -116.33
C ALA A 53 -35.37 35.53 -115.48
N LYS A 54 -34.89 36.67 -115.96
CA LYS A 54 -33.91 37.50 -115.24
C LYS A 54 -34.54 38.18 -114.01
N PHE A 55 -35.78 38.65 -114.14
CA PHE A 55 -36.55 39.28 -113.06
C PHE A 55 -36.74 38.34 -111.87
N GLU A 56 -37.10 37.07 -112.11
CA GLU A 56 -37.29 36.08 -111.05
C GLU A 56 -35.99 35.74 -110.30
N VAL A 57 -34.84 35.75 -110.98
CA VAL A 57 -33.53 35.53 -110.32
C VAL A 57 -33.18 36.70 -109.41
N LEU A 58 -33.30 37.94 -109.91
CA LEU A 58 -33.04 39.15 -109.12
C LEU A 58 -33.98 39.23 -107.92
N LYS A 59 -35.27 38.94 -108.10
CA LYS A 59 -36.27 38.92 -107.02
C LYS A 59 -35.95 37.90 -105.92
N LYS A 60 -35.49 36.70 -106.28
CA LYS A 60 -35.04 35.69 -105.29
C LYS A 60 -33.82 36.15 -104.51
N GLN A 61 -32.84 36.77 -105.18
CA GLN A 61 -31.64 37.30 -104.52
C GLN A 61 -32.00 38.45 -103.56
N ILE A 62 -32.87 39.37 -103.96
CA ILE A 62 -33.42 40.42 -103.09
C ILE A 62 -34.12 39.81 -101.88
N THR A 63 -34.95 38.78 -102.06
CA THR A 63 -35.65 38.11 -100.94
C THR A 63 -34.69 37.47 -99.93
N ILE A 64 -33.60 36.85 -100.40
CA ILE A 64 -32.57 36.28 -99.51
C ILE A 64 -31.85 37.39 -98.74
N LEU A 65 -31.50 38.49 -99.42
CA LEU A 65 -30.86 39.63 -98.78
C LEU A 65 -31.79 40.31 -97.77
N GLU A 66 -33.09 40.45 -98.07
CA GLU A 66 -34.09 40.96 -97.13
C GLU A 66 -34.19 40.11 -95.87
N ASN A 67 -34.19 38.79 -96.02
CA ASN A 67 -34.17 37.88 -94.87
C ASN A 67 -32.87 38.02 -94.05
N ASN A 68 -31.72 38.15 -94.71
CA ASN A 68 -30.44 38.34 -94.02
C ASN A 68 -30.36 39.70 -93.30
N ILE A 69 -30.86 40.77 -93.92
CA ILE A 69 -30.98 42.12 -93.33
C ILE A 69 -31.94 42.08 -92.13
N ALA A 70 -33.07 41.38 -92.25
CA ALA A 70 -34.02 41.21 -91.15
C ALA A 70 -33.40 40.43 -89.97
N GLN A 71 -32.71 39.33 -90.24
CA GLN A 71 -32.01 38.54 -89.22
C GLN A 71 -30.86 39.32 -88.56
N ALA A 72 -30.08 40.08 -89.35
CA ALA A 72 -29.01 40.93 -88.85
C ALA A 72 -29.56 42.03 -87.93
N ASN A 73 -30.64 42.70 -88.34
CA ASN A 73 -31.31 43.72 -87.52
C ASN A 73 -31.96 43.14 -86.26
N GLN A 74 -32.57 41.95 -86.35
CA GLN A 74 -33.12 41.25 -85.18
C GLN A 74 -32.02 40.91 -84.18
N LYS A 75 -30.89 40.35 -84.64
CA LYS A 75 -29.73 40.03 -83.79
C LYS A 75 -29.11 41.29 -83.19
N LYS A 76 -28.93 42.35 -83.99
CA LYS A 76 -28.42 43.66 -83.53
C LYS A 76 -29.30 44.23 -82.41
N ARG A 77 -30.64 44.17 -82.56
CA ARG A 77 -31.59 44.58 -81.52
C ARG A 77 -31.54 43.70 -80.28
N TYR A 78 -31.48 42.38 -80.45
CA TYR A 78 -31.39 41.42 -79.34
C TYR A 78 -30.18 41.71 -78.45
N TYR A 79 -28.99 41.84 -79.04
CA TYR A 79 -27.76 42.13 -78.27
C TYR A 79 -27.71 43.57 -77.74
N HIS A 80 -28.35 44.53 -78.41
CA HIS A 80 -28.50 45.88 -77.87
C HIS A 80 -29.38 45.91 -76.61
N VAL A 81 -30.52 45.18 -76.62
CA VAL A 81 -31.40 45.04 -75.44
C VAL A 81 -30.68 44.33 -74.29
N GLN A 82 -29.85 43.32 -74.58
CA GLN A 82 -29.02 42.64 -73.60
C GLN A 82 -27.81 43.47 -73.13
N ASN A 83 -27.66 44.72 -73.59
CA ASN A 83 -26.57 45.62 -73.25
C ASN A 83 -25.19 44.99 -73.42
N ILE A 84 -24.96 44.39 -74.61
CA ILE A 84 -23.72 43.67 -74.93
C ILE A 84 -22.46 44.51 -74.73
N THR A 85 -22.55 45.84 -74.89
CA THR A 85 -21.43 46.78 -74.67
C THR A 85 -20.96 46.76 -73.23
N ALA A 86 -21.86 46.81 -72.24
CA ALA A 86 -21.48 46.72 -70.83
C ALA A 86 -20.96 45.33 -70.45
N ILE A 87 -21.49 44.27 -71.09
CA ILE A 87 -21.01 42.89 -70.87
C ILE A 87 -19.58 42.73 -71.41
N LEU A 88 -19.28 43.29 -72.58
CA LEU A 88 -17.93 43.27 -73.16
C LEU A 88 -16.93 44.01 -72.27
N GLU A 89 -17.26 45.22 -71.80
CA GLU A 89 -16.40 45.96 -70.86
C GLU A 89 -16.17 45.21 -69.53
N ARG A 90 -17.18 44.46 -69.05
CA ARG A 90 -17.06 43.64 -67.84
C ARG A 90 -16.16 42.42 -68.10
N VAL A 91 -16.25 41.80 -69.28
CA VAL A 91 -15.39 40.69 -69.70
C VAL A 91 -13.96 41.16 -69.96
N ASP A 92 -13.74 42.36 -70.48
CA ASP A 92 -12.40 42.91 -70.68
C ASP A 92 -11.66 43.15 -69.35
N LYS A 93 -12.40 43.36 -68.26
CA LYS A 93 -11.84 43.44 -66.90
C LYS A 93 -11.52 42.07 -66.29
N GLU A 94 -11.82 40.95 -66.94
CA GLU A 94 -11.57 39.59 -66.42
C GLU A 94 -10.13 39.39 -65.99
N GLU A 95 -9.16 39.80 -66.83
CA GLU A 95 -7.73 39.67 -66.53
C GLU A 95 -7.35 40.46 -65.26
N SER A 96 -7.91 41.67 -65.10
CA SER A 96 -7.70 42.48 -63.90
C SER A 96 -8.26 41.82 -62.63
N TRP A 97 -9.40 41.13 -62.74
CA TRP A 97 -9.99 40.37 -61.63
C TRP A 97 -9.21 39.10 -61.32
N GLN A 98 -8.67 38.40 -62.31
CA GLN A 98 -7.79 37.24 -62.12
C GLN A 98 -6.49 37.63 -61.41
N ILE A 99 -5.85 38.72 -61.83
CA ILE A 99 -4.67 39.27 -61.16
C ILE A 99 -5.01 39.67 -59.72
N ALA A 100 -6.17 40.33 -59.49
CA ALA A 100 -6.61 40.69 -58.14
C ALA A 100 -6.84 39.45 -57.26
N LEU A 101 -7.46 38.39 -57.78
CA LEU A 101 -7.66 37.13 -57.07
C LEU A 101 -6.32 36.50 -56.67
N GLN A 102 -5.40 36.39 -57.63
CA GLN A 102 -4.07 35.82 -57.43
C GLN A 102 -3.31 36.60 -56.35
N ASN A 103 -3.29 37.94 -56.44
CA ASN A 103 -2.66 38.80 -55.44
C ASN A 103 -3.23 38.59 -54.04
N LYS A 104 -4.56 38.41 -53.91
CA LYS A 104 -5.22 38.18 -52.62
C LYS A 104 -4.93 36.78 -52.08
N GLN A 105 -4.91 35.77 -52.94
CA GLN A 105 -4.53 34.40 -52.58
C GLN A 105 -3.06 34.30 -52.15
N ASP A 106 -2.16 34.92 -52.90
CA ASP A 106 -0.73 34.98 -52.56
C ASP A 106 -0.50 35.72 -51.25
N ARG A 107 -1.21 36.84 -51.03
CA ARG A 107 -1.17 37.56 -49.75
C ARG A 107 -1.64 36.68 -48.60
N LYS A 108 -2.75 35.95 -48.74
CA LYS A 108 -3.22 34.98 -47.73
C LYS A 108 -2.18 33.90 -47.45
N ARG A 109 -1.58 33.33 -48.50
CA ARG A 109 -0.55 32.29 -48.38
C ARG A 109 0.68 32.80 -47.64
N THR A 110 1.16 34.01 -47.94
CA THR A 110 2.29 34.62 -47.22
C THR A 110 1.94 34.86 -45.75
N LEU A 111 0.74 35.34 -45.44
CA LEU A 111 0.31 35.56 -44.05
C LEU A 111 0.22 34.23 -43.28
N LEU A 112 -0.36 33.18 -43.86
CA LEU A 112 -0.39 31.85 -43.24
C LEU A 112 1.01 31.29 -42.99
N ALA A 113 1.92 31.43 -43.96
CA ALA A 113 3.30 30.98 -43.78
C ALA A 113 4.03 31.76 -42.66
N GLN A 114 3.75 33.06 -42.51
CA GLN A 114 4.27 33.86 -41.40
C GLN A 114 3.68 33.44 -40.06
N PHE A 115 2.38 33.13 -40.00
CA PHE A 115 1.72 32.57 -38.83
C PHE A 115 2.37 31.24 -38.41
N ASP A 116 2.51 30.30 -39.35
CA ASP A 116 3.12 28.99 -39.11
C ASP A 116 4.56 29.10 -38.61
N SER A 117 5.34 30.02 -39.18
CA SER A 117 6.72 30.27 -38.75
C SER A 117 6.80 30.79 -37.31
N ILE A 118 5.88 31.69 -36.92
CA ILE A 118 5.79 32.21 -35.56
C ILE A 118 5.33 31.11 -34.61
N GLU A 119 4.32 30.32 -34.98
CA GLU A 119 3.86 29.19 -34.20
C GLU A 119 5.00 28.20 -33.93
N GLN A 120 5.77 27.83 -34.96
CA GLN A 120 6.92 26.94 -34.82
C GLN A 120 8.01 27.52 -33.90
N LYS A 121 8.32 28.81 -34.01
CA LYS A 121 9.27 29.49 -33.12
C LYS A 121 8.84 29.36 -31.65
N TYR A 122 7.58 29.67 -31.35
CA TYR A 122 7.07 29.61 -29.98
C TYR A 122 6.88 28.17 -29.47
N GLN A 123 6.50 27.22 -30.32
CA GLN A 123 6.51 25.78 -30.01
C GLN A 123 7.89 25.30 -29.57
N ILE A 124 8.96 25.72 -30.26
CA ILE A 124 10.33 25.40 -29.87
C ILE A 124 10.67 26.00 -28.50
N LEU A 125 10.29 27.26 -28.25
CA LEU A 125 10.52 27.92 -26.95
C LEU A 125 9.77 27.21 -25.81
N PHE A 126 8.50 26.84 -26.02
CA PHE A 126 7.73 26.04 -25.06
C PHE A 126 8.40 24.70 -24.77
N ASN A 127 8.82 23.99 -25.81
CA ASN A 127 9.53 22.73 -25.67
C ASN A 127 10.86 22.89 -24.92
N GLN A 128 11.57 24.01 -25.10
CA GLN A 128 12.78 24.29 -24.34
C GLN A 128 12.49 24.50 -22.85
N ILE A 129 11.44 25.25 -22.50
CA ILE A 129 11.00 25.46 -21.11
C ILE A 129 10.56 24.12 -20.48
N GLU A 130 9.76 23.34 -21.19
CA GLU A 130 9.31 22.00 -20.77
C GLU A 130 10.51 21.07 -20.49
N ASN A 131 11.48 21.06 -21.40
CA ASN A 131 12.68 20.24 -21.25
C ASN A 131 13.55 20.70 -20.08
N LYS A 132 13.68 22.01 -19.84
CA LYS A 132 14.38 22.56 -18.67
C LYS A 132 13.67 22.16 -17.38
N ARG A 133 12.34 22.35 -17.31
CA ARG A 133 11.49 21.97 -16.18
C ARG A 133 11.62 20.48 -15.85
N ARG A 134 11.56 19.62 -16.87
CA ARG A 134 11.69 18.16 -16.69
C ARG A 134 13.08 17.76 -16.21
N LYS A 135 14.15 18.41 -16.70
CA LYS A 135 15.52 18.14 -16.25
C LYS A 135 15.69 18.47 -14.76
N THR A 136 15.20 19.62 -14.32
CA THR A 136 15.28 20.03 -12.91
C THR A 136 14.38 19.18 -12.02
N GLU A 137 13.16 18.86 -12.47
CA GLU A 137 12.25 17.93 -11.78
C GLU A 137 12.89 16.54 -11.58
N ASN A 138 13.47 15.97 -12.64
CA ASN A 138 14.17 14.68 -12.55
C ASN A 138 15.38 14.77 -11.60
N ALA A 139 16.14 15.87 -11.63
CA ALA A 139 17.26 16.06 -10.72
C ALA A 139 16.82 16.14 -9.25
N ILE A 140 15.75 16.89 -8.95
CA ILE A 140 15.20 17.00 -7.59
C ILE A 140 14.61 15.66 -7.13
N ASN A 141 13.88 14.96 -8.00
CA ASN A 141 13.33 13.64 -7.69
C ASN A 141 14.44 12.61 -7.43
N ASN A 142 15.54 12.66 -8.18
CA ASN A 142 16.73 11.85 -7.90
C ASN A 142 17.33 12.18 -6.53
N GLN A 143 17.44 13.46 -6.17
CA GLN A 143 17.89 13.87 -4.84
C GLN A 143 16.95 13.39 -3.72
N ILE A 144 15.62 13.41 -3.95
CA ILE A 144 14.63 12.87 -3.01
C ILE A 144 14.85 11.36 -2.82
N ASN A 145 15.06 10.62 -3.90
CA ASN A 145 15.30 9.18 -3.84
C ASN A 145 16.63 8.85 -3.15
N GLN A 146 17.69 9.60 -3.44
CA GLN A 146 18.98 9.46 -2.74
C GLN A 146 18.87 9.79 -1.25
N ALA A 147 18.14 10.85 -0.88
CA ALA A 147 17.91 11.20 0.52
C ALA A 147 17.12 10.10 1.25
N LYS A 148 16.13 9.49 0.60
CA LYS A 148 15.40 8.32 1.13
C LYS A 148 16.33 7.13 1.33
N GLY A 149 17.16 6.81 0.35
CA GLY A 149 18.14 5.72 0.44
C GLY A 149 19.09 5.90 1.63
N LYS A 150 19.74 7.07 1.71
CA LYS A 150 20.63 7.42 2.83
C LYS A 150 19.92 7.36 4.19
N TYR A 151 18.69 7.84 4.27
CA TYR A 151 17.90 7.76 5.50
C TYR A 151 17.68 6.30 5.94
N PHE A 152 17.31 5.41 5.03
CA PHE A 152 17.11 4.00 5.37
C PHE A 152 18.43 3.30 5.74
N GLU A 153 19.52 3.59 5.04
CA GLU A 153 20.86 3.07 5.37
C GLU A 153 21.31 3.52 6.75
N GLU A 154 21.23 4.81 7.06
CA GLU A 154 21.59 5.37 8.37
C GLU A 154 20.65 4.86 9.48
N GLN A 155 19.34 4.75 9.19
CA GLN A 155 18.37 4.20 10.15
C GLN A 155 18.70 2.75 10.50
N ASN A 156 18.95 1.91 9.50
CA ASN A 156 19.32 0.51 9.70
C ASN A 156 20.65 0.42 10.44
N HIS A 157 21.65 1.22 10.07
CA HIS A 157 22.93 1.24 10.75
C HIS A 157 22.80 1.63 12.25
N ILE A 158 21.99 2.64 12.58
CA ILE A 158 21.67 2.99 13.96
C ILE A 158 20.99 1.80 14.66
N VAL A 159 19.98 1.18 14.05
CA VAL A 159 19.28 0.06 14.68
C VAL A 159 20.23 -1.11 14.96
N GLU A 160 21.05 -1.51 13.99
CA GLU A 160 22.01 -2.60 14.09
C GLU A 160 23.10 -2.33 15.13
N THR A 161 23.68 -1.13 15.15
CA THR A 161 24.71 -0.76 16.13
C THR A 161 24.17 -0.82 17.56
N TYR A 162 23.00 -0.24 17.81
CA TYR A 162 22.37 -0.28 19.13
C TYR A 162 21.92 -1.70 19.52
N GLN A 163 21.44 -2.49 18.57
CA GLN A 163 21.12 -3.90 18.81
C GLN A 163 22.38 -4.70 19.18
N GLY A 164 23.47 -4.53 18.45
CA GLY A 164 24.77 -5.13 18.78
C GLY A 164 25.29 -4.70 20.15
N PHE A 165 25.11 -3.43 20.54
CA PHE A 165 25.45 -2.99 21.90
C PHE A 165 24.59 -3.68 22.97
N ILE A 166 23.28 -3.82 22.76
CA ILE A 166 22.38 -4.50 23.70
C ILE A 166 22.72 -5.99 23.79
N GLU A 167 22.99 -6.66 22.67
CA GLU A 167 23.39 -8.07 22.66
C GLU A 167 24.71 -8.30 23.40
N ASN A 168 25.71 -7.45 23.16
CA ASN A 168 26.97 -7.50 23.90
C ASN A 168 26.77 -7.25 25.41
N LEU A 169 25.86 -6.33 25.76
CA LEU A 169 25.51 -6.04 27.15
C LEU A 169 24.83 -7.24 27.83
N ASN A 170 23.86 -7.88 27.16
CA ASN A 170 23.20 -9.09 27.64
C ASN A 170 24.19 -10.26 27.82
N LYS A 171 25.13 -10.44 26.88
CA LYS A 171 26.17 -11.48 27.00
C LYS A 171 27.05 -11.25 28.22
N ARG A 172 27.49 -10.01 28.45
CA ARG A 172 28.29 -9.64 29.63
C ARG A 172 27.52 -9.85 30.93
N GLU A 173 26.24 -9.48 30.97
CA GLU A 173 25.35 -9.73 32.11
C GLU A 173 25.28 -11.23 32.42
N TYR A 174 25.00 -12.03 31.39
CA TYR A 174 24.89 -13.49 31.52
C TYR A 174 26.17 -14.12 32.07
N HIS A 175 27.33 -13.81 31.49
CA HIS A 175 28.61 -14.34 31.97
C HIS A 175 28.87 -13.98 33.43
N TYR A 176 28.63 -12.74 33.83
CA TYR A 176 28.83 -12.30 35.20
C TYR A 176 27.86 -12.98 36.18
N LEU A 177 26.58 -13.10 35.82
CA LEU A 177 25.57 -13.76 36.64
C LEU A 177 25.87 -15.26 36.80
N GLU A 178 26.37 -15.91 35.75
CA GLU A 178 26.77 -17.31 35.80
C GLU A 178 28.00 -17.53 36.69
N GLU A 179 29.00 -16.63 36.65
CA GLU A 179 30.12 -16.66 37.59
C GLU A 179 29.66 -16.45 39.05
N ASN A 180 28.73 -15.52 39.27
CA ASN A 180 28.16 -15.29 40.60
C ASN A 180 27.33 -16.46 41.09
N ARG A 181 26.62 -17.14 40.19
CA ARG A 181 25.90 -18.37 40.50
C ARG A 181 26.86 -19.46 40.94
N LYS A 182 27.93 -19.71 40.18
CA LYS A 182 28.97 -20.69 40.57
C LYS A 182 29.57 -20.38 41.94
N LYS A 183 29.95 -19.12 42.20
CA LYS A 183 30.47 -18.69 43.51
C LYS A 183 29.44 -18.84 44.63
N ARG A 184 28.16 -18.59 44.35
CA ARG A 184 27.08 -18.79 45.32
C ARG A 184 26.92 -20.26 45.67
N ASP A 185 26.94 -21.14 44.68
CA ASP A 185 26.75 -22.57 44.87
C ASP A 185 27.92 -23.17 45.68
N THR A 186 29.17 -22.78 45.39
CA THR A 186 30.33 -23.23 46.19
C THR A 186 30.25 -22.79 47.65
N ILE A 187 29.87 -21.53 47.92
CA ILE A 187 29.70 -21.03 49.30
C ILE A 187 28.55 -21.76 49.99
N GLN A 188 27.47 -22.07 49.26
CA GLN A 188 26.32 -22.76 49.82
C GLN A 188 26.67 -24.21 50.20
N ASP A 189 27.47 -24.89 49.39
CA ASP A 189 27.99 -26.21 49.70
C ASP A 189 29.01 -26.18 50.86
N ASP A 190 29.87 -25.17 50.93
CA ASP A 190 30.75 -24.93 52.08
C ASP A 190 29.93 -24.78 53.38
N ILE A 191 28.87 -23.96 53.36
CA ILE A 191 27.96 -23.78 54.50
C ILE A 191 27.33 -25.12 54.91
N ARG A 192 26.80 -25.88 53.95
CA ARG A 192 26.23 -27.21 54.23
C ARG A 192 27.24 -28.14 54.86
N SER A 193 28.48 -28.18 54.35
CA SER A 193 29.55 -29.03 54.91
C SER A 193 29.92 -28.62 56.34
N LEU A 194 29.94 -27.32 56.64
CA LEU A 194 30.23 -26.80 57.99
C LEU A 194 29.06 -27.05 58.94
N GLU A 195 27.82 -26.93 58.48
CA GLU A 195 26.62 -27.27 59.27
C GLU A 195 26.58 -28.77 59.59
N GLN A 196 26.91 -29.63 58.63
CA GLN A 196 27.09 -31.07 58.87
C GLN A 196 28.20 -31.34 59.90
N LYS A 197 29.34 -30.65 59.83
CA LYS A 197 30.42 -30.77 60.83
C LYS A 197 29.96 -30.31 62.21
N ARG A 198 29.25 -29.20 62.30
CA ARG A 198 28.63 -28.71 63.55
C ARG A 198 27.69 -29.75 64.14
N ASP A 199 26.83 -30.34 63.32
CA ASP A 199 25.85 -31.33 63.78
C ASP A 199 26.54 -32.63 64.21
N LYS A 200 27.60 -33.06 63.52
CA LYS A 200 28.48 -34.14 63.97
C LYS A 200 29.05 -33.85 65.36
N ILE A 201 29.68 -32.69 65.58
CA ILE A 201 30.23 -32.29 66.88
C ILE A 201 29.15 -32.23 67.96
N LYS A 202 27.96 -31.72 67.62
CA LYS A 202 26.83 -31.65 68.56
C LYS A 202 26.36 -33.03 68.99
N ASN A 203 26.41 -34.02 68.10
CA ASN A 203 25.99 -35.39 68.36
C ASN A 203 27.10 -36.27 68.93
N THR A 204 28.37 -35.91 68.78
CA THR A 204 29.49 -36.61 69.40
C THR A 204 29.42 -36.50 70.93
N ARG A 205 29.48 -37.65 71.59
CA ARG A 205 29.65 -37.76 73.05
C ARG A 205 31.14 -38.00 73.32
N TYR A 206 31.79 -37.03 73.95
CA TYR A 206 33.21 -37.13 74.30
C TYR A 206 33.36 -37.94 75.59
N PHE A 207 34.44 -38.73 75.69
CA PHE A 207 34.80 -39.52 76.87
C PHE A 207 33.74 -40.53 77.35
N GLU A 208 32.87 -41.02 76.45
CA GLU A 208 31.77 -41.93 76.81
C GLU A 208 32.26 -43.28 77.34
N GLN A 209 33.40 -43.79 76.85
CA GLN A 209 33.94 -45.07 77.30
C GLN A 209 34.54 -44.95 78.71
N GLU A 210 35.25 -43.86 78.95
CA GLU A 210 35.87 -43.51 80.22
C GLU A 210 34.81 -43.24 81.29
N LEU A 211 33.77 -42.46 80.98
CA LEU A 211 32.64 -42.20 81.87
C LEU A 211 31.89 -43.50 82.22
N LYS A 212 31.56 -44.34 81.24
CA LYS A 212 30.94 -45.65 81.50
C LYS A 212 31.83 -46.58 82.33
N ALA A 213 33.14 -46.57 82.09
CA ALA A 213 34.09 -47.36 82.87
C ALA A 213 34.17 -46.88 84.32
N ILE A 214 34.06 -45.57 84.57
CA ILE A 214 34.01 -45.01 85.92
C ILE A 214 32.66 -45.31 86.58
N GLU A 215 31.54 -45.18 85.86
CA GLU A 215 30.19 -45.50 86.37
C GLU A 215 30.05 -46.97 86.78
N THR A 216 30.58 -47.90 85.98
CA THR A 216 30.58 -49.33 86.33
C THR A 216 31.47 -49.62 87.54
N LYS A 217 32.64 -48.98 87.66
CA LYS A 217 33.50 -49.05 88.86
C LYS A 217 32.82 -48.45 90.10
N LEU A 218 32.11 -47.33 89.96
CA LEU A 218 31.34 -46.73 91.04
C LEU A 218 30.22 -47.66 91.51
N LYS A 219 29.46 -48.22 90.57
CA LYS A 219 28.37 -49.17 90.87
C LYS A 219 28.88 -50.41 91.59
N THR A 220 29.92 -51.06 91.06
CA THR A 220 30.52 -52.25 91.71
C THR A 220 31.07 -51.97 93.11
N LEU A 221 31.67 -50.80 93.33
CA LEU A 221 32.12 -50.40 94.66
C LEU A 221 30.95 -50.08 95.62
N GLN A 222 29.88 -49.45 95.12
CA GLN A 222 28.67 -49.19 95.89
C GLN A 222 27.96 -50.49 96.28
N ASP A 223 27.81 -51.43 95.34
CA ASP A 223 27.25 -52.76 95.59
C ASP A 223 28.10 -53.52 96.63
N GLY A 224 29.43 -53.46 96.51
CA GLY A 224 30.35 -54.04 97.48
C GLY A 224 30.28 -53.40 98.88
N ILE A 225 30.04 -52.09 98.97
CA ILE A 225 29.78 -51.43 100.27
C ILE A 225 28.45 -51.90 100.85
N SER A 226 27.40 -52.02 100.03
CA SER A 226 26.09 -52.51 100.48
C SER A 226 26.19 -53.93 101.04
N GLU A 227 26.89 -54.82 100.34
CA GLU A 227 27.12 -56.20 100.78
C GLU A 227 27.92 -56.26 102.10
N LYS A 228 29.03 -55.52 102.21
CA LYS A 228 29.81 -55.47 103.46
C LYS A 228 29.03 -54.85 104.61
N THR A 229 28.17 -53.87 104.33
CA THR A 229 27.27 -53.26 105.33
C THR A 229 26.22 -54.27 105.81
N HIS A 230 25.70 -55.09 104.89
CA HIS A 230 24.83 -56.21 105.25
C HIS A 230 25.55 -57.23 106.13
N GLN A 231 26.78 -57.62 105.78
CA GLN A 231 27.61 -58.52 106.60
C GLN A 231 27.89 -57.93 108.00
N ILE A 232 28.19 -56.63 108.11
CA ILE A 232 28.33 -55.95 109.40
C ILE A 232 27.04 -56.04 110.22
N THR A 233 25.89 -55.90 109.58
CA THR A 233 24.58 -56.01 110.23
C THR A 233 24.34 -57.43 110.73
N LEU A 234 24.72 -58.45 109.95
CA LEU A 234 24.68 -59.86 110.38
C LEU A 234 25.62 -60.10 111.56
N CYS A 235 26.89 -59.67 111.49
CA CYS A 235 27.83 -59.78 112.60
C CYS A 235 27.32 -59.06 113.87
N LYS A 236 26.64 -57.91 113.74
CA LYS A 236 26.01 -57.21 114.87
C LYS A 236 24.90 -58.05 115.50
N LYS A 237 24.01 -58.64 114.69
CA LYS A 237 22.96 -59.56 115.16
C LYS A 237 23.54 -60.80 115.82
N GLU A 238 24.60 -61.38 115.28
CA GLU A 238 25.30 -62.53 115.88
C GLU A 238 25.96 -62.18 117.21
N ILE A 239 26.55 -60.99 117.34
CA ILE A 239 27.08 -60.51 118.62
C ILE A 239 25.94 -60.39 119.65
N GLU A 240 24.80 -59.83 119.24
CA GLU A 240 23.63 -59.67 120.11
C GLU A 240 23.05 -61.01 120.56
N THR A 241 22.91 -61.99 119.66
CA THR A 241 22.45 -63.35 120.03
C THR A 241 23.44 -64.05 120.96
N LEU A 242 24.75 -63.92 120.72
CA LEU A 242 25.78 -64.45 121.62
C LEU A 242 25.75 -63.78 123.01
N GLN A 243 25.48 -62.47 123.07
CA GLN A 243 25.31 -61.73 124.33
C GLN A 243 24.06 -62.19 125.09
N ASN A 244 22.93 -62.33 124.41
CA ASN A 244 21.68 -62.80 125.00
C ASN A 244 21.81 -64.25 125.51
N ASN A 245 22.44 -65.13 124.73
CA ASN A 245 22.72 -66.51 125.15
C ASN A 245 23.65 -66.58 126.36
N ALA A 246 24.69 -65.75 126.41
CA ALA A 246 25.58 -65.65 127.56
C ALA A 246 24.84 -65.20 128.83
N GLN A 247 23.96 -64.20 128.70
CA GLN A 247 23.15 -63.68 129.80
C GLN A 247 22.14 -64.73 130.30
N HIS A 248 21.55 -65.49 129.38
CA HIS A 248 20.62 -66.56 129.71
C HIS A 248 21.30 -67.73 130.44
N GLU A 249 22.49 -68.15 130.01
CA GLU A 249 23.27 -69.17 130.74
C GLU A 249 23.70 -68.68 132.13
N GLN A 250 24.09 -67.40 132.25
CA GLN A 250 24.48 -66.82 133.53
C GLN A 250 23.30 -66.73 134.51
N THR A 251 22.11 -66.35 134.04
CA THR A 251 20.90 -66.28 134.87
C THR A 251 20.43 -67.67 135.30
N LYS A 252 20.49 -68.69 134.43
CA LYS A 252 20.25 -70.09 134.81
C LYS A 252 21.18 -70.56 135.91
N LEU A 253 22.48 -70.29 135.78
CA LEU A 253 23.47 -70.65 136.79
C LEU A 253 23.22 -69.92 138.12
N GLN A 254 22.81 -68.66 138.07
CA GLN A 254 22.51 -67.85 139.25
C GLN A 254 21.26 -68.33 139.99
N HIS A 255 20.17 -68.65 139.27
CA HIS A 255 18.97 -69.25 139.89
C HIS A 255 19.28 -70.60 140.53
N GLY A 256 20.07 -71.44 139.86
CA GLY A 256 20.51 -72.72 140.42
C GLY A 256 21.30 -72.56 141.73
N TYR A 257 22.18 -71.56 141.81
CA TYR A 257 22.94 -71.25 143.02
C TYR A 257 22.07 -70.71 144.15
N GLU A 258 21.18 -69.75 143.87
CA GLU A 258 20.33 -69.13 144.90
C GLU A 258 19.36 -70.14 145.52
N ASN A 259 18.80 -71.05 144.71
CA ASN A 259 17.94 -72.13 145.20
C ASN A 259 18.68 -73.05 146.18
N GLN A 260 19.91 -73.45 145.85
CA GLN A 260 20.74 -74.29 146.74
C GLN A 260 21.10 -73.54 148.04
N ARG A 261 21.37 -72.24 147.95
CA ARG A 261 21.68 -71.40 149.11
C ARG A 261 20.49 -71.29 150.06
N GLN A 262 19.28 -71.04 149.54
CA GLN A 262 18.08 -70.91 150.35
C GLN A 262 17.72 -72.20 151.09
N GLU A 263 17.92 -73.37 150.47
CA GLU A 263 17.64 -74.66 151.11
C GLU A 263 18.56 -74.92 152.32
N ILE A 264 19.86 -74.65 152.17
CA ILE A 264 20.84 -74.77 153.26
C ILE A 264 20.52 -73.79 154.40
N GLU A 265 20.10 -72.57 154.08
CA GLU A 265 19.76 -71.57 155.08
C GLU A 265 18.49 -71.93 155.87
N ARG A 266 17.52 -72.61 155.23
CA ARG A 266 16.36 -73.21 155.88
C ARG A 266 16.77 -74.27 156.90
N GLN A 267 17.68 -75.16 156.54
CA GLN A 267 18.20 -76.18 157.47
C GLN A 267 18.92 -75.54 158.66
N ARG A 268 19.75 -74.52 158.40
CA ARG A 268 20.48 -73.79 159.45
C ARG A 268 19.54 -73.15 160.48
N LYS A 269 18.42 -72.57 160.03
CA LYS A 269 17.40 -71.99 160.94
C LYS A 269 16.71 -73.06 161.80
N LYS A 270 16.48 -74.26 161.26
CA LYS A 270 15.89 -75.39 162.01
C LYS A 270 16.80 -75.85 163.16
N SER A 271 18.08 -76.09 162.88
CA SER A 271 19.06 -76.49 163.91
C SER A 271 19.27 -75.41 164.97
N LYS A 272 19.21 -74.13 164.60
CA LYS A 272 19.39 -73.04 165.56
C LYS A 272 18.22 -72.91 166.55
N LYS A 273 16.98 -73.23 166.14
CA LYS A 273 15.84 -73.30 167.07
C LYS A 273 16.00 -74.43 168.09
N GLN A 274 16.41 -75.62 167.64
CA GLN A 274 16.67 -76.77 168.52
C GLN A 274 17.76 -76.46 169.55
N HIS A 275 18.81 -75.74 169.14
CA HIS A 275 19.87 -75.32 170.05
C HIS A 275 19.35 -74.38 171.14
N ASN A 276 18.46 -73.45 170.80
CA ASN A 276 17.90 -72.49 171.75
C ASN A 276 16.98 -73.16 172.80
N ASP A 277 16.24 -74.19 172.42
CA ASP A 277 15.38 -74.95 173.34
C ASP A 277 16.19 -75.74 174.39
N ILE A 278 17.40 -76.20 174.03
CA ILE A 278 18.33 -76.88 174.95
C ILE A 278 18.94 -75.89 175.95
N VAL A 279 19.27 -74.68 175.51
CA VAL A 279 19.87 -73.63 176.36
C VAL A 279 18.88 -73.18 177.46
N ILE A 280 17.58 -73.09 177.16
CA ILE A 280 16.55 -72.73 178.15
C ILE A 280 16.39 -73.81 179.24
N LYS A 281 16.63 -75.09 178.93
CA LYS A 281 16.62 -76.18 179.94
C LYS A 281 17.83 -76.19 180.87
N LEU A 282 18.95 -75.59 180.46
CA LEU A 282 20.18 -75.54 181.26
C LEU A 282 20.21 -74.36 182.24
N GLN A 283 19.49 -73.27 181.97
CA GLN A 283 19.46 -72.08 182.83
C GLN A 283 18.48 -72.14 184.03
N SER A 284 17.70 -73.23 184.18
CA SER A 284 16.72 -73.41 185.27
C SER A 284 17.26 -74.19 186.49
N PHE A 285 18.57 -74.44 186.60
CA PHE A 285 19.18 -75.26 187.66
C PHE A 285 19.96 -74.51 188.76
N GLU A 286 20.05 -73.17 188.71
CA GLU A 286 20.91 -72.37 189.61
C GLU A 286 20.27 -71.85 190.93
N ASN A 287 19.10 -72.35 191.39
CA ASN A 287 18.52 -71.93 192.69
C ASN A 287 17.52 -72.92 193.33
N SER A 288 17.68 -74.24 193.12
CA SER A 288 16.72 -75.26 193.60
C SER A 288 17.39 -76.30 194.49
N PHE A 289 16.98 -76.35 195.78
CA PHE A 289 17.13 -77.36 196.86
C PHE A 289 18.51 -78.00 197.13
N TYR A 290 19.40 -78.11 196.15
CA TYR A 290 20.73 -78.72 196.24
C TYR A 290 21.74 -77.82 196.98
N ASP A 291 21.62 -76.50 196.87
CA ASP A 291 22.55 -75.54 197.49
C ASP A 291 22.24 -75.28 198.99
N PHE A 292 20.97 -75.39 199.38
CA PHE A 292 20.54 -75.19 200.78
C PHE A 292 20.91 -76.37 201.70
N LEU A 293 20.96 -77.59 201.16
CA LEU A 293 21.22 -78.80 201.96
C LEU A 293 22.70 -78.98 202.36
N ASN A 294 23.66 -78.40 201.63
CA ASN A 294 25.07 -78.57 201.93
C ASN A 294 25.60 -77.64 203.04
N GLN A 295 24.92 -76.54 203.35
CA GLN A 295 25.42 -75.56 204.33
C GLN A 295 25.08 -75.88 205.79
N HIS A 296 24.08 -76.74 206.07
CA HIS A 296 23.56 -76.86 207.44
C HIS A 296 23.53 -78.26 208.07
N TYR A 297 23.77 -79.38 207.35
CA TYR A 297 23.82 -80.73 207.95
C TYR A 297 24.82 -81.71 207.28
N PRO A 298 25.88 -82.19 207.97
CA PRO A 298 27.01 -82.94 207.36
C PRO A 298 26.84 -84.44 207.05
N ASP A 299 25.65 -85.06 207.21
CA ASP A 299 25.46 -86.52 207.06
C ASP A 299 24.37 -86.93 206.04
N TRP A 300 23.99 -86.04 205.11
CA TRP A 300 22.96 -86.32 204.09
C TRP A 300 23.42 -87.27 202.97
N ALA A 301 24.73 -87.48 202.82
CA ALA A 301 25.33 -88.30 201.77
C ALA A 301 25.02 -89.81 201.87
N ASN A 302 24.50 -90.29 203.01
CA ASN A 302 24.39 -91.72 203.29
C ASN A 302 22.98 -92.35 203.17
N THR A 303 21.93 -91.62 202.76
CA THR A 303 20.57 -92.25 202.78
C THR A 303 19.66 -92.03 201.57
N ILE A 304 19.85 -91.02 200.71
CA ILE A 304 18.95 -90.85 199.54
C ILE A 304 19.77 -90.44 198.30
N GLY A 305 19.96 -91.39 197.38
CA GLY A 305 20.29 -91.05 195.99
C GLY A 305 21.37 -91.87 195.27
N LYS A 306 21.47 -93.17 195.55
CA LYS A 306 22.23 -94.13 194.73
C LYS A 306 21.55 -94.34 193.36
N VAL A 307 22.36 -94.48 192.30
CA VAL A 307 22.07 -95.00 190.93
C VAL A 307 21.67 -93.95 189.86
N CYS A 308 22.62 -93.51 189.00
CA CYS A 308 22.82 -94.01 187.61
C CYS A 308 23.88 -93.17 186.83
N HIS A 309 24.64 -93.84 185.97
CA HIS A 309 25.57 -93.28 184.96
C HIS A 309 24.83 -92.67 183.76
N GLU A 310 25.51 -91.83 182.98
CA GLU A 310 25.46 -91.91 181.51
C GLU A 310 26.54 -91.03 180.85
N ASP A 311 27.48 -91.71 180.17
CA ASP A 311 28.03 -91.22 178.90
C ASP A 311 26.87 -90.69 178.04
N ILE A 312 27.09 -89.58 177.32
CA ILE A 312 26.11 -88.75 176.57
C ILE A 312 25.88 -87.40 177.28
N LEU A 313 26.87 -86.49 177.25
CA LEU A 313 26.62 -85.04 177.24
C LEU A 313 27.81 -84.21 176.66
N PHE A 314 28.26 -84.61 175.46
CA PHE A 314 28.80 -83.75 174.37
C PHE A 314 30.25 -83.22 174.49
N SER A 315 31.24 -83.40 173.58
CA SER A 315 31.42 -83.64 172.12
C SER A 315 31.51 -82.38 171.22
N ASP A 316 32.73 -81.94 170.91
CA ASP A 316 33.11 -80.79 170.07
C ASP A 316 33.30 -81.13 168.56
N ALA A 317 32.28 -81.66 167.89
CA ALA A 317 32.40 -81.96 166.46
C ALA A 317 31.13 -81.64 165.67
N LEU A 318 31.02 -80.41 165.15
CA LEU A 318 30.21 -80.06 163.96
C LEU A 318 30.53 -78.64 163.45
N LYS A 319 31.43 -78.54 162.46
CA LYS A 319 31.54 -77.39 161.54
C LYS A 319 30.80 -77.72 160.22
N PRO A 320 29.79 -76.96 159.78
CA PRO A 320 29.30 -77.02 158.41
C PRO A 320 30.17 -76.14 157.47
N ASN A 321 30.66 -76.73 156.38
CA ASN A 321 31.52 -76.12 155.36
C ASN A 321 30.68 -75.37 154.30
N ILE A 322 30.85 -74.04 154.19
CA ILE A 322 30.14 -73.14 153.25
C ILE A 322 31.00 -72.85 151.99
N GLU A 323 32.23 -73.35 151.91
CA GLU A 323 33.21 -72.87 150.95
C GLU A 323 33.17 -73.60 149.59
N THR A 324 32.69 -74.85 149.55
CA THR A 324 32.70 -75.72 148.36
C THR A 324 31.67 -75.31 147.30
N ILE A 325 30.48 -74.82 147.68
CA ILE A 325 29.40 -74.44 146.74
C ILE A 325 29.66 -73.07 146.09
N LYS A 326 30.30 -72.15 146.83
CA LYS A 326 30.64 -70.80 146.32
C LYS A 326 31.79 -70.84 145.31
N THR A 327 32.79 -71.69 145.52
CA THR A 327 33.93 -71.85 144.61
C THR A 327 33.52 -72.49 143.27
N GLU A 328 32.59 -73.44 143.27
CA GLU A 328 32.13 -74.10 142.03
C GLU A 328 31.24 -73.19 141.16
N TYR A 329 30.36 -72.39 141.78
CA TYR A 329 29.59 -71.33 141.09
C TYR A 329 30.50 -70.30 140.42
N LEU A 330 31.53 -69.82 141.14
CA LEU A 330 32.48 -68.84 140.60
C LEU A 330 33.31 -69.41 139.43
N ARG A 331 33.66 -70.70 139.46
CA ARG A 331 34.42 -71.38 138.40
C ARG A 331 33.56 -71.57 137.13
N ARG A 332 32.29 -72.01 137.26
CA ARG A 332 31.37 -72.14 136.12
C ARG A 332 30.99 -70.78 135.52
N LYS A 333 30.77 -69.75 136.34
CA LYS A 333 30.52 -68.37 135.87
C LYS A 333 31.69 -67.79 135.07
N LYS A 334 32.93 -68.00 135.52
CA LYS A 334 34.14 -67.62 134.74
C LYS A 334 34.28 -68.41 133.43
N GLY A 335 33.94 -69.70 133.42
CA GLY A 335 34.01 -70.55 132.22
C GLY A 335 33.02 -70.15 131.12
N ILE A 336 31.79 -69.77 131.48
CA ILE A 336 30.76 -69.27 130.55
C ILE A 336 31.19 -67.91 129.98
N SER A 337 31.60 -66.97 130.84
CA SER A 337 32.06 -65.64 130.41
C SER A 337 33.25 -65.71 129.44
N GLN A 338 34.23 -66.59 129.67
CA GLN A 338 35.39 -66.72 128.78
C GLN A 338 35.06 -67.30 127.40
N LYS A 339 34.14 -68.27 127.29
CA LYS A 339 33.74 -68.86 126.00
C LYS A 339 33.02 -67.86 125.11
N PHE A 340 32.02 -67.14 125.63
CA PHE A 340 31.27 -66.15 124.86
C PHE A 340 32.11 -64.90 124.56
N ASN A 341 32.95 -64.43 125.49
CA ASN A 341 33.84 -63.30 125.22
C ASN A 341 34.88 -63.60 124.13
N LYS A 342 35.38 -64.84 124.01
CA LYS A 342 36.26 -65.23 122.90
C LYS A 342 35.53 -65.16 121.54
N LYS A 343 34.30 -65.67 121.46
CA LYS A 343 33.48 -65.61 120.24
C LYS A 343 33.06 -64.17 119.87
N ILE A 344 32.65 -63.37 120.86
CA ILE A 344 32.29 -61.95 120.67
C ILE A 344 33.52 -61.15 120.19
N LYS A 345 34.71 -61.36 120.77
CA LYS A 345 35.92 -60.68 120.31
C LYS A 345 36.32 -61.05 118.88
N LEU A 346 36.10 -62.29 118.46
CA LEU A 346 36.34 -62.73 117.09
C LEU A 346 35.40 -62.02 116.10
N GLN A 347 34.10 -61.99 116.41
CA GLN A 347 33.10 -61.27 115.60
C GLN A 347 33.34 -59.75 115.58
N GLN A 348 33.79 -59.16 116.69
CA GLN A 348 34.16 -57.74 116.75
C GLN A 348 35.41 -57.41 115.92
N LYS A 349 36.38 -58.32 115.84
CA LYS A 349 37.55 -58.15 114.95
C LYS A 349 37.11 -58.17 113.49
N GLY A 350 36.25 -59.13 113.09
CA GLY A 350 35.68 -59.19 111.74
C GLY A 350 34.86 -57.94 111.38
N ARG A 351 34.12 -57.38 112.34
CA ARG A 351 33.41 -56.10 112.13
C ARG A 351 34.37 -54.94 111.86
N LYS A 352 35.45 -54.82 112.64
CA LYS A 352 36.44 -53.73 112.46
C LYS A 352 37.17 -53.82 111.12
N THR A 353 37.47 -55.03 110.63
CA THR A 353 38.07 -55.22 109.31
C THR A 353 37.10 -54.81 108.20
N LEU A 354 35.82 -55.21 108.30
CA LEU A 354 34.79 -54.78 107.35
C LEU A 354 34.53 -53.26 107.38
N ASP A 355 34.50 -52.64 108.57
CA ASP A 355 34.34 -51.18 108.74
C ASP A 355 35.52 -50.41 108.09
N TYR A 356 36.74 -50.92 108.22
CA TYR A 356 37.94 -50.36 107.59
C TYR A 356 37.89 -50.48 106.06
N GLU A 357 37.50 -51.64 105.54
CA GLU A 357 37.34 -51.87 104.10
C GLU A 357 36.25 -50.99 103.48
N ILE A 358 35.13 -50.76 104.18
CA ILE A 358 34.10 -49.81 103.76
C ILE A 358 34.66 -48.39 103.73
N SER A 359 35.45 -48.00 104.73
CA SER A 359 36.05 -46.66 104.79
C SER A 359 37.04 -46.42 103.65
N GLN A 360 37.83 -47.45 103.29
CA GLN A 360 38.69 -47.40 102.11
C GLN A 360 37.89 -47.34 100.80
N ALA A 361 36.84 -48.15 100.67
CA ALA A 361 35.97 -48.14 99.50
C ALA A 361 35.27 -46.78 99.29
N LYS A 362 34.81 -46.15 100.38
CA LYS A 362 34.21 -44.80 100.34
C LYS A 362 35.19 -43.72 99.85
N ARG A 363 36.45 -43.74 100.32
CA ARG A 363 37.49 -42.82 99.81
C ARG A 363 37.76 -43.04 98.32
N ARG A 364 37.69 -44.30 97.87
CA ARG A 364 37.87 -44.66 96.46
C ARG A 364 36.70 -44.22 95.59
N ILE A 365 35.47 -44.29 96.10
CA ILE A 365 34.27 -43.71 95.46
C ILE A 365 34.43 -42.20 95.31
N GLN A 366 34.78 -41.47 96.37
CA GLN A 366 34.96 -40.02 96.29
C GLN A 366 36.00 -39.59 95.23
N LYS A 367 37.09 -40.36 95.11
CA LYS A 367 38.09 -40.11 94.06
C LYS A 367 37.52 -40.37 92.66
N LEU A 368 36.80 -41.48 92.48
CA LEU A 368 36.18 -41.81 91.20
C LEU A 368 35.04 -40.86 90.81
N GLU A 369 34.30 -40.31 91.78
CA GLU A 369 33.28 -39.26 91.57
C GLU A 369 33.94 -37.97 91.08
N PHE A 370 35.04 -37.54 91.71
CA PHE A 370 35.81 -36.39 91.24
C PHE A 370 36.36 -36.61 89.83
N ASP A 371 36.94 -37.79 89.55
CA ASP A 371 37.43 -38.13 88.21
C ASP A 371 36.26 -38.13 87.18
N HIS A 372 35.06 -38.61 87.55
CA HIS A 372 33.87 -38.58 86.70
C HIS A 372 33.45 -37.14 86.36
N ASP A 373 33.37 -36.26 87.37
CA ASP A 373 33.03 -34.86 87.18
C ASP A 373 34.06 -34.12 86.32
N ASP A 374 35.35 -34.38 86.53
CA ASP A 374 36.44 -33.81 85.72
C ASP A 374 36.35 -34.26 84.26
N TYR A 375 36.20 -35.56 83.99
CA TYR A 375 36.01 -36.06 82.62
C TYR A 375 34.73 -35.52 81.97
N ASN A 376 33.65 -35.35 82.72
CA ASN A 376 32.41 -34.78 82.23
C ASN A 376 32.57 -33.29 81.88
N GLN A 377 33.26 -32.52 82.71
CA GLN A 377 33.56 -31.12 82.43
C GLN A 377 34.49 -30.99 81.21
N GLN A 378 35.53 -31.84 81.12
CA GLN A 378 36.41 -31.90 79.95
C GLN A 378 35.66 -32.28 78.68
N ALA A 379 34.65 -33.16 78.75
CA ALA A 379 33.78 -33.50 77.63
C ALA A 379 32.98 -32.28 77.14
N ILE A 380 32.39 -31.52 78.07
CA ILE A 380 31.62 -30.30 77.78
C ILE A 380 32.53 -29.23 77.19
N ASP A 381 33.70 -28.99 77.79
CA ASP A 381 34.63 -27.96 77.34
C ASP A 381 35.23 -28.28 75.97
N THR A 382 35.58 -29.55 75.72
CA THR A 382 36.09 -29.99 74.41
C THR A 382 35.03 -29.81 73.33
N LYS A 383 33.77 -30.16 73.63
CA LYS A 383 32.64 -29.95 72.73
C LYS A 383 32.39 -28.46 72.45
N ASN A 384 32.39 -27.63 73.49
CA ASN A 384 32.16 -26.18 73.38
C ASN A 384 33.28 -25.49 72.60
N LYS A 385 34.55 -25.86 72.83
CA LYS A 385 35.69 -25.37 72.04
C LYS A 385 35.54 -25.73 70.56
N ALA A 386 35.23 -26.99 70.25
CA ALA A 386 35.02 -27.43 68.87
C ALA A 386 33.84 -26.70 68.19
N LEU A 387 32.75 -26.42 68.91
CA LEU A 387 31.63 -25.61 68.42
C LEU A 387 32.02 -24.14 68.22
N ALA A 388 32.79 -23.56 69.14
CA ALA A 388 33.26 -22.18 69.07
C ALA A 388 34.22 -21.94 67.89
N GLU A 389 34.94 -22.97 67.41
CA GLU A 389 35.77 -22.87 66.21
C GLU A 389 34.96 -22.93 64.89
N ILE A 390 33.88 -23.71 64.85
CA ILE A 390 33.07 -23.88 63.63
C ILE A 390 32.04 -22.76 63.46
N HIS A 391 31.44 -22.29 64.55
CA HIS A 391 30.42 -21.24 64.51
C HIS A 391 30.85 -19.98 63.72
N PRO A 392 32.01 -19.34 63.98
CA PRO A 392 32.43 -18.16 63.24
C PRO A 392 32.66 -18.46 61.76
N LYS A 393 33.17 -19.65 61.40
CA LYS A 393 33.35 -20.04 59.99
C LYS A 393 32.02 -20.09 59.23
N ILE A 394 30.97 -20.60 59.86
CA ILE A 394 29.60 -20.60 59.29
C ILE A 394 29.10 -19.17 59.12
N VAL A 395 29.25 -18.32 60.15
CA VAL A 395 28.80 -16.92 60.10
C VAL A 395 29.50 -16.15 58.98
N THR A 396 30.83 -16.26 58.86
CA THR A 396 31.60 -15.59 57.80
C THR A 396 31.18 -16.06 56.41
N LYS A 397 30.96 -17.37 56.21
CA LYS A 397 30.48 -17.90 54.93
C LYS A 397 29.05 -17.45 54.60
N LYS A 398 28.15 -17.38 55.60
CA LYS A 398 26.79 -16.83 55.43
C LYS A 398 26.81 -15.35 55.03
N GLU A 399 27.72 -14.57 55.60
CA GLU A 399 27.89 -13.16 55.22
C GLU A 399 28.45 -13.03 53.79
N GLN A 400 29.44 -13.84 53.41
CA GLN A 400 29.92 -13.89 52.02
C GLN A 400 28.79 -14.24 51.04
N LEU A 401 27.92 -15.19 51.40
CA LEU A 401 26.74 -15.54 50.60
C LEU A 401 25.78 -14.36 50.44
N ARG A 402 25.56 -13.57 51.51
CA ARG A 402 24.73 -12.37 51.49
C ARG A 402 25.30 -11.32 50.54
N ILE A 403 26.59 -11.05 50.63
CA ILE A 403 27.30 -10.09 49.76
C ILE A 403 27.20 -10.50 48.29
N ILE A 404 27.45 -11.77 47.95
CA ILE A 404 27.36 -12.25 46.56
C ILE A 404 25.93 -12.20 46.03
N LYS A 405 24.92 -12.52 46.86
CA LYS A 405 23.52 -12.37 46.47
C LYS A 405 23.16 -10.93 46.16
N GLN A 406 23.62 -9.99 46.99
CA GLN A 406 23.40 -8.56 46.79
C GLN A 406 24.09 -8.06 45.51
N ALA A 407 25.37 -8.42 45.31
CA ALA A 407 26.11 -8.06 44.10
C ALA A 407 25.40 -8.54 42.81
N GLY A 408 24.79 -9.73 42.83
CA GLY A 408 24.00 -10.23 41.70
C GLY A 408 22.63 -9.56 41.50
N ILE A 409 22.10 -8.85 42.50
CA ILE A 409 20.91 -7.98 42.35
C ILE A 409 21.34 -6.62 41.81
N ASP A 410 22.37 -6.03 42.39
CA ASP A 410 22.89 -4.72 42.00
C ASP A 410 23.28 -4.70 40.52
N ILE A 411 23.93 -5.77 40.04
CA ILE A 411 24.31 -5.89 38.64
C ILE A 411 23.12 -6.08 37.71
N ARG A 412 22.10 -6.84 38.10
CA ARG A 412 20.86 -6.91 37.30
C ARG A 412 20.23 -5.53 37.15
N ASN A 413 20.19 -4.74 38.22
CA ASN A 413 19.65 -3.39 38.17
C ASN A 413 20.50 -2.46 37.31
N GLU A 414 21.83 -2.53 37.43
CA GLU A 414 22.77 -1.73 36.63
C GLU A 414 22.64 -2.04 35.13
N TYR A 415 22.57 -3.32 34.74
CA TYR A 415 22.41 -3.73 33.35
C TYR A 415 21.03 -3.38 32.81
N ALA A 416 19.96 -3.52 33.60
CA ALA A 416 18.62 -3.07 33.22
C ALA A 416 18.58 -1.56 32.96
N GLN A 417 19.22 -0.76 33.82
CA GLN A 417 19.34 0.68 33.64
C GLN A 417 20.13 1.03 32.37
N LYS A 418 21.33 0.44 32.19
CA LYS A 418 22.15 0.66 30.99
C LYS A 418 21.42 0.25 29.71
N LYS A 419 20.67 -0.85 29.73
CA LYS A 419 19.84 -1.29 28.59
C LYS A 419 18.76 -0.26 28.28
N SER A 420 18.03 0.20 29.30
CA SER A 420 17.00 1.23 29.13
C SER A 420 17.57 2.53 28.56
N ASP A 421 18.74 2.97 29.03
CA ASP A 421 19.40 4.18 28.55
C ASP A 421 19.85 4.04 27.08
N ARG A 422 20.33 2.85 26.70
CA ARG A 422 20.69 2.55 25.30
C ARG A 422 19.47 2.49 24.40
N GLU A 423 18.36 1.93 24.85
CA GLU A 423 17.09 1.93 24.11
C GLU A 423 16.54 3.34 23.93
N LYS A 424 16.59 4.19 24.96
CA LYS A 424 16.20 5.61 24.86
C LYS A 424 17.12 6.36 23.89
N ALA A 425 18.43 6.17 23.99
CA ALA A 425 19.40 6.78 23.08
C ALA A 425 19.17 6.37 21.62
N LYS A 426 18.87 5.08 21.36
CA LYS A 426 18.47 4.59 20.03
C LYS A 426 17.23 5.34 19.52
N HIS A 427 16.17 5.42 20.32
CA HIS A 427 14.94 6.12 19.91
C HIS A 427 15.19 7.59 19.62
N GLN A 428 15.98 8.28 20.45
CA GLN A 428 16.35 9.67 20.23
C GLN A 428 17.18 9.85 18.95
N ALA A 429 18.15 8.96 18.69
CA ALA A 429 18.96 9.02 17.47
C ALA A 429 18.10 8.82 16.21
N VAL A 430 17.22 7.81 16.20
CA VAL A 430 16.29 7.58 15.08
C VAL A 430 15.32 8.76 14.91
N SER A 431 14.81 9.32 16.00
CA SER A 431 13.91 10.47 15.95
C SER A 431 14.59 11.72 15.37
N LYS A 432 15.84 12.00 15.77
CA LYS A 432 16.62 13.12 15.22
C LYS A 432 16.89 12.93 13.74
N LEU A 433 17.28 11.72 13.34
CA LEU A 433 17.49 11.36 11.94
C LEU A 433 16.21 11.56 11.12
N LYS A 434 15.07 11.07 11.62
CA LYS A 434 13.77 11.25 10.98
C LYS A 434 13.40 12.72 10.81
N GLN A 435 13.59 13.54 11.84
CA GLN A 435 13.31 14.98 11.76
C GLN A 435 14.19 15.68 10.72
N ALA A 436 15.49 15.38 10.70
CA ALA A 436 16.41 15.93 9.70
C ALA A 436 16.02 15.53 8.26
N PHE A 437 15.63 14.27 8.08
CA PHE A 437 15.13 13.75 6.81
C PHE A 437 13.84 14.45 6.36
N GLU A 438 12.85 14.61 7.24
CA GLU A 438 11.59 15.30 6.95
C GLU A 438 11.82 16.76 6.53
N VAL A 439 12.70 17.48 7.24
CA VAL A 439 13.09 18.85 6.87
C VAL A 439 13.73 18.88 5.47
N ARG A 440 14.64 17.94 5.18
CA ARG A 440 15.30 17.86 3.87
C ARG A 440 14.30 17.57 2.75
N ILE A 441 13.39 16.61 2.93
CA ILE A 441 12.35 16.28 1.95
C ILE A 441 11.39 17.44 1.74
N LYS A 442 10.98 18.13 2.81
CA LYS A 442 10.12 19.30 2.70
C LYS A 442 10.78 20.39 1.86
N GLY A 443 12.07 20.68 2.10
CA GLY A 443 12.84 21.64 1.30
C GLY A 443 12.93 21.25 -0.18
N LEU A 444 13.24 19.98 -0.48
CA LEU A 444 13.31 19.49 -1.86
C LEU A 444 11.96 19.58 -2.59
N LYS A 445 10.85 19.23 -1.91
CA LYS A 445 9.50 19.36 -2.47
C LYS A 445 9.12 20.81 -2.72
N GLN A 446 9.53 21.72 -1.84
CA GLN A 446 9.32 23.15 -2.04
C GLN A 446 10.08 23.66 -3.27
N SER A 447 11.36 23.29 -3.43
CA SER A 447 12.13 23.64 -4.64
C SER A 447 11.52 23.07 -5.92
N LEU A 448 10.91 21.88 -5.87
CA LEU A 448 10.18 21.31 -7.00
C LEU A 448 8.96 22.16 -7.37
N HIS A 449 8.19 22.58 -6.36
CA HIS A 449 7.03 23.43 -6.53
C HIS A 449 7.41 24.80 -7.13
N GLU A 450 8.41 25.47 -6.56
CA GLU A 450 8.93 26.75 -7.05
C GLU A 450 9.46 26.65 -8.50
N ASN A 451 10.10 25.53 -8.86
CA ASN A 451 10.54 25.28 -10.23
C ASN A 451 9.36 25.13 -11.22
N ASN A 452 8.29 24.45 -10.80
CA ASN A 452 7.09 24.33 -11.62
C ASN A 452 6.36 25.66 -11.77
N GLU A 453 6.25 26.45 -10.70
CA GLU A 453 5.66 27.80 -10.74
C GLU A 453 6.46 28.75 -11.65
N LYS A 454 7.79 28.73 -11.56
CA LYS A 454 8.65 29.52 -12.45
C LYS A 454 8.47 29.13 -13.92
N ALA A 455 8.46 27.83 -14.21
CA ALA A 455 8.23 27.36 -15.57
C ALA A 455 6.85 27.76 -16.10
N GLU A 456 5.81 27.73 -15.26
CA GLU A 456 4.46 28.14 -15.65
C GLU A 456 4.35 29.64 -15.89
N SER A 457 5.02 30.46 -15.06
CA SER A 457 5.14 31.90 -15.29
C SER A 457 5.87 32.20 -16.60
N GLU A 458 7.02 31.55 -16.85
CA GLU A 458 7.76 31.71 -18.10
C GLU A 458 6.92 31.30 -19.31
N LYS A 459 6.14 30.21 -19.22
CA LYS A 459 5.21 29.81 -20.28
C LYS A 459 4.16 30.88 -20.54
N LYS A 460 3.58 31.46 -19.49
CA LYS A 460 2.59 32.53 -19.61
C LYS A 460 3.18 33.78 -20.27
N ASP A 461 4.39 34.17 -19.91
CA ASP A 461 5.08 35.32 -20.50
C ASP A 461 5.38 35.09 -21.99
N ILE A 462 5.83 33.88 -22.34
CA ILE A 462 6.08 33.49 -23.73
C ILE A 462 4.78 33.45 -24.55
N GLU A 463 3.67 32.99 -23.97
CA GLU A 463 2.36 33.02 -24.62
C GLU A 463 1.90 34.47 -24.86
N GLN A 464 2.10 35.37 -23.89
CA GLN A 464 1.79 36.79 -24.09
C GLN A 464 2.66 37.42 -25.18
N GLN A 465 3.95 37.07 -25.24
CA GLN A 465 4.85 37.52 -26.31
C GLN A 465 4.42 36.98 -27.68
N LYS A 466 3.99 35.72 -27.75
CA LYS A 466 3.42 35.11 -28.96
C LYS A 466 2.21 35.90 -29.44
N GLN A 467 1.24 36.13 -28.55
CA GLN A 467 0.04 36.89 -28.89
C GLN A 467 0.41 38.32 -29.34
N HIS A 468 1.32 38.99 -28.63
CA HIS A 468 1.77 40.33 -29.02
C HIS A 468 2.48 40.35 -30.39
N GLU A 469 3.32 39.36 -30.70
CA GLU A 469 4.01 39.26 -31.99
C GLU A 469 3.03 38.96 -33.14
N LEU A 470 2.01 38.13 -32.89
CA LEU A 470 0.94 37.85 -33.86
C LEU A 470 0.11 39.10 -34.16
N HIS A 471 -0.42 39.77 -33.13
CA HIS A 471 -1.19 41.00 -33.28
C HIS A 471 -0.34 42.13 -33.89
N GLY A 472 0.93 42.27 -33.46
CA GLY A 472 1.84 43.30 -33.98
C GLY A 472 2.17 43.16 -35.46
N LYS A 473 2.12 41.94 -36.01
CA LYS A 473 2.25 41.68 -37.44
C LYS A 473 0.92 41.72 -38.19
N GLY A 474 -0.19 42.03 -37.50
CA GLY A 474 -1.54 42.04 -38.06
C GLY A 474 -2.01 40.66 -38.49
N LEU A 475 -1.46 39.60 -37.91
CA LEU A 475 -1.83 38.21 -38.15
C LEU A 475 -3.03 37.85 -37.27
N ASP A 476 -4.12 38.60 -37.42
CA ASP A 476 -5.37 38.34 -36.72
C ASP A 476 -6.26 37.43 -37.59
N ASP A 477 -6.99 36.52 -36.95
CA ASP A 477 -8.00 35.68 -37.61
C ASP A 477 -9.04 36.52 -38.38
N SER A 478 -9.26 37.76 -37.96
CA SER A 478 -10.12 38.73 -38.65
C SER A 478 -9.60 39.10 -40.04
N LEU A 479 -8.28 39.26 -40.22
CA LEU A 479 -7.68 39.64 -41.51
C LEU A 479 -7.76 38.49 -42.51
N ILE A 480 -7.50 37.27 -42.05
CA ILE A 480 -7.64 36.06 -42.86
C ILE A 480 -9.11 35.88 -43.28
N ALA A 481 -10.05 36.06 -42.36
CA ALA A 481 -11.48 36.01 -42.66
C ALA A 481 -11.94 37.11 -43.63
N MET A 482 -11.37 38.32 -43.54
CA MET A 482 -11.63 39.40 -44.50
C MET A 482 -11.10 39.06 -45.89
N LEU A 483 -9.87 38.57 -45.98
CA LEU A 483 -9.28 38.12 -47.25
C LEU A 483 -10.09 36.98 -47.86
N ASP A 484 -10.62 36.04 -47.06
CA ASP A 484 -11.48 34.97 -47.55
C ASP A 484 -12.82 35.47 -48.10
N LYS A 485 -13.42 36.47 -47.45
CA LYS A 485 -14.62 37.13 -48.00
C LYS A 485 -14.33 37.85 -49.32
N GLU A 486 -13.20 38.55 -49.41
CA GLU A 486 -12.79 39.24 -50.64
C GLU A 486 -12.50 38.26 -51.78
N ILE A 487 -11.75 37.20 -51.49
CA ILE A 487 -11.47 36.10 -52.43
C ILE A 487 -12.79 35.49 -52.93
N ALA A 488 -13.72 35.16 -52.02
CA ALA A 488 -15.01 34.59 -52.40
C ALA A 488 -15.82 35.55 -53.30
N LYS A 489 -15.78 36.86 -53.01
CA LYS A 489 -16.44 37.89 -53.83
C LYS A 489 -15.85 37.98 -55.23
N ILE A 490 -14.52 38.02 -55.35
CA ILE A 490 -13.82 38.08 -56.65
C ILE A 490 -14.03 36.79 -57.44
N THR A 491 -13.96 35.63 -56.80
CA THR A 491 -14.24 34.34 -57.44
C THR A 491 -15.66 34.30 -57.99
N LYS A 492 -16.65 34.77 -57.22
CA LYS A 492 -18.04 34.86 -57.69
C LYS A 492 -18.15 35.77 -58.93
N GLU A 493 -17.54 36.95 -58.89
CA GLU A 493 -17.51 37.88 -60.02
C GLU A 493 -16.89 37.24 -61.27
N LEU A 494 -15.76 36.53 -61.13
CA LEU A 494 -15.12 35.81 -62.23
C LEU A 494 -15.99 34.67 -62.79
N THR A 495 -16.72 33.93 -61.94
CA THR A 495 -17.66 32.91 -62.42
C THR A 495 -18.82 33.50 -63.21
N GLU A 496 -19.34 34.65 -62.80
CA GLU A 496 -20.38 35.38 -63.52
C GLU A 496 -19.86 35.91 -64.86
N ILE A 497 -18.66 36.50 -64.88
CA ILE A 497 -18.00 36.98 -66.11
C ILE A 497 -17.75 35.82 -67.07
N HIS A 498 -17.26 34.67 -66.60
CA HIS A 498 -17.06 33.49 -67.42
C HIS A 498 -18.39 33.00 -68.03
N ALA A 499 -19.48 32.97 -67.26
CA ALA A 499 -20.79 32.57 -67.76
C ALA A 499 -21.30 33.53 -68.86
N LEU A 500 -21.16 34.85 -68.65
CA LEU A 500 -21.49 35.86 -69.66
C LEU A 500 -20.65 35.73 -70.93
N LYS A 501 -19.36 35.44 -70.78
CA LYS A 501 -18.42 35.22 -71.89
C LYS A 501 -18.81 34.02 -72.75
N MET A 502 -19.17 32.90 -72.11
CA MET A 502 -19.54 31.65 -72.79
C MET A 502 -20.91 31.73 -73.46
N ASN A 503 -21.91 32.29 -72.77
CA ASN A 503 -23.29 32.21 -73.24
C ASN A 503 -23.70 33.38 -74.14
N ILE A 504 -23.20 34.60 -73.87
CA ILE A 504 -23.70 35.81 -74.54
C ILE A 504 -22.64 36.39 -75.48
N VAL A 505 -21.40 36.55 -75.00
CA VAL A 505 -20.34 37.17 -75.82
C VAL A 505 -19.90 36.27 -76.97
N ALA A 506 -19.80 34.96 -76.75
CA ALA A 506 -19.44 34.02 -77.83
C ALA A 506 -20.49 34.02 -78.95
N GLU A 507 -21.78 33.93 -78.60
CA GLU A 507 -22.89 34.00 -79.55
C GLU A 507 -22.94 35.35 -80.26
N TYR A 508 -22.70 36.45 -79.54
CA TYR A 508 -22.59 37.78 -80.13
C TYR A 508 -21.44 37.88 -81.13
N LYS A 509 -20.25 37.35 -80.82
CA LYS A 509 -19.10 37.38 -81.74
C LYS A 509 -19.40 36.64 -83.04
N ILE A 510 -20.10 35.50 -82.96
CA ILE A 510 -20.56 34.74 -84.14
C ILE A 510 -21.59 35.56 -84.92
N ALA A 511 -22.63 36.07 -84.25
CA ALA A 511 -23.67 36.88 -84.88
C ALA A 511 -23.11 38.16 -85.51
N LYS A 512 -22.10 38.77 -84.88
CA LYS A 512 -21.43 39.95 -85.37
C LYS A 512 -20.71 39.66 -86.68
N ARG A 513 -19.89 38.60 -86.70
CA ARG A 513 -19.17 38.15 -87.90
C ARG A 513 -20.10 37.78 -89.04
N ASP A 514 -21.13 36.97 -88.78
CA ASP A 514 -21.92 36.35 -89.86
C ASP A 514 -23.04 37.26 -90.38
N PHE A 515 -23.53 38.22 -89.59
CA PHE A 515 -24.71 39.02 -89.93
C PHE A 515 -24.55 40.52 -89.70
N ILE A 516 -24.09 40.95 -88.51
CA ILE A 516 -24.14 42.38 -88.14
C ILE A 516 -23.09 43.20 -88.91
N ASP A 517 -21.86 42.68 -89.06
CA ASP A 517 -20.79 43.40 -89.78
C ASP A 517 -21.03 43.41 -91.30
N HIS A 518 -21.70 42.38 -91.84
CA HIS A 518 -22.11 42.31 -93.25
C HIS A 518 -23.43 43.07 -93.55
N LEU A 519 -24.08 43.68 -92.55
CA LEU A 519 -25.34 44.41 -92.75
C LEU A 519 -25.23 45.51 -93.83
N PRO A 520 -24.19 46.37 -93.85
CA PRO A 520 -24.03 47.37 -94.91
C PRO A 520 -23.84 46.72 -96.29
N GLU A 521 -23.10 45.62 -96.36
CA GLU A 521 -22.86 44.88 -97.60
C GLU A 521 -24.16 44.25 -98.14
N PHE A 522 -25.04 43.75 -97.25
CA PHE A 522 -26.34 43.23 -97.64
C PHE A 522 -27.28 44.33 -98.14
N GLU A 523 -27.28 45.49 -97.47
CA GLU A 523 -28.09 46.66 -97.87
C GLU A 523 -27.62 47.21 -99.23
N GLU A 524 -26.31 47.37 -99.44
CA GLU A 524 -25.72 47.82 -100.70
C GLU A 524 -26.03 46.84 -101.84
N LYS A 525 -25.82 45.53 -101.64
CA LYS A 525 -26.16 44.53 -102.67
C LYS A 525 -27.66 44.49 -102.98
N LYS A 526 -28.51 44.70 -101.96
CA LYS A 526 -29.95 44.77 -102.16
C LYS A 526 -30.30 45.97 -103.04
N GLU A 527 -29.75 47.14 -102.74
CA GLU A 527 -29.96 48.37 -103.52
C GLU A 527 -29.47 48.21 -104.96
N ILE A 528 -28.30 47.59 -105.17
CA ILE A 528 -27.78 47.28 -106.52
C ILE A 528 -28.77 46.38 -107.26
N TYR A 529 -29.24 45.29 -106.66
CA TYR A 529 -30.18 44.38 -107.33
C TYR A 529 -31.57 45.00 -107.57
N GLU A 530 -32.04 45.88 -106.69
CA GLU A 530 -33.27 46.64 -106.89
C GLU A 530 -33.12 47.65 -108.04
N ASN A 531 -32.00 48.36 -108.11
CA ASN A 531 -31.68 49.28 -109.21
C ASN A 531 -31.49 48.56 -110.54
N ASP A 532 -30.83 47.40 -110.53
CA ASP A 532 -30.71 46.53 -111.71
C ASP A 532 -32.08 46.04 -112.17
N MET A 533 -32.95 45.63 -111.23
CA MET A 533 -34.31 45.19 -111.52
C MET A 533 -35.15 46.34 -112.11
N ASP A 534 -35.07 47.55 -111.56
CA ASP A 534 -35.79 48.73 -112.06
C ASP A 534 -35.25 49.18 -113.44
N THR A 535 -33.92 49.21 -113.61
CA THR A 535 -33.29 49.55 -114.89
C THR A 535 -33.65 48.54 -115.97
N MET A 536 -33.63 47.25 -115.64
CA MET A 536 -34.05 46.19 -116.56
C MET A 536 -35.54 46.30 -116.91
N THR A 537 -36.39 46.66 -115.95
CA THR A 537 -37.84 46.87 -116.19
C THR A 537 -38.07 48.04 -117.15
N LYS A 538 -37.42 49.19 -116.91
CA LYS A 538 -37.50 50.37 -117.79
C LYS A 538 -36.97 50.11 -119.19
N LYS A 539 -35.84 49.41 -119.32
CA LYS A 539 -35.29 49.01 -120.64
C LYS A 539 -36.28 48.10 -121.38
N HIS A 540 -36.84 47.12 -120.69
CA HIS A 540 -37.82 46.20 -121.26
C HIS A 540 -39.10 46.93 -121.72
N GLU A 541 -39.64 47.84 -120.90
CA GLU A 541 -40.79 48.68 -121.26
C GLU A 541 -40.49 49.55 -122.49
N HIS A 542 -39.31 50.15 -122.56
CA HIS A 542 -38.90 50.99 -123.68
C HIS A 542 -38.71 50.18 -124.98
N GLU A 543 -38.11 48.99 -124.92
CA GLU A 543 -37.94 48.10 -126.08
C GLU A 543 -39.29 47.58 -126.61
N ILE A 544 -40.24 47.26 -125.71
CA ILE A 544 -41.61 46.93 -126.10
C ILE A 544 -42.32 48.14 -126.72
N GLN A 545 -42.15 49.33 -126.15
CA GLN A 545 -42.77 50.56 -126.65
C GLN A 545 -42.27 50.88 -128.07
N GLN A 546 -40.96 50.90 -128.30
CA GLN A 546 -40.39 51.17 -129.64
C GLN A 546 -40.85 50.14 -130.68
N SER A 547 -40.88 48.86 -130.32
CA SER A 547 -41.33 47.80 -131.22
C SER A 547 -42.83 47.90 -131.53
N ASN A 548 -43.64 48.33 -130.56
CA ASN A 548 -45.07 48.62 -130.76
C ASN A 548 -45.29 49.87 -131.61
N GLU A 549 -44.54 50.95 -131.40
CA GLU A 549 -44.62 52.18 -132.21
C GLU A 549 -44.33 51.88 -133.67
N LYS A 550 -43.25 51.15 -133.96
CA LYS A 550 -42.95 50.67 -135.32
C LYS A 550 -44.06 49.80 -135.88
N ARG A 551 -44.64 48.91 -135.06
CA ARG A 551 -45.77 48.07 -135.49
C ARG A 551 -46.96 48.92 -135.91
N VAL A 552 -47.30 49.96 -135.13
CA VAL A 552 -48.41 50.88 -135.42
C VAL A 552 -48.14 51.72 -136.67
N GLU A 553 -46.91 52.19 -136.87
CA GLU A 553 -46.51 52.92 -138.09
C GLU A 553 -46.64 52.05 -139.34
N THR A 554 -46.11 50.82 -139.30
CA THR A 554 -46.24 49.84 -140.39
C THR A 554 -47.72 49.52 -140.67
N GLN A 555 -48.55 49.40 -139.61
CA GLN A 555 -50.00 49.23 -139.75
C GLN A 555 -50.68 50.41 -140.43
N HIS A 556 -50.30 51.63 -140.09
CA HIS A 556 -50.86 52.83 -140.69
C HIS A 556 -50.47 52.97 -142.17
N ALA A 557 -49.20 52.72 -142.50
CA ALA A 557 -48.73 52.65 -143.89
C ALA A 557 -49.49 51.61 -144.71
N LEU A 558 -49.71 50.41 -144.15
CA LEU A 558 -50.54 49.37 -144.77
C LEU A 558 -51.96 49.86 -145.08
N GLU A 559 -52.55 50.62 -144.17
CA GLU A 559 -53.91 51.14 -144.33
C GLU A 559 -54.00 52.22 -145.42
N VAL A 560 -52.97 53.07 -145.54
CA VAL A 560 -52.86 54.08 -146.61
C VAL A 560 -52.70 53.40 -147.97
N PHE A 561 -51.77 52.47 -148.10
CA PHE A 561 -51.55 51.76 -149.36
C PHE A 561 -52.77 50.94 -149.79
N ARG A 562 -53.51 50.35 -148.85
CA ARG A 562 -54.78 49.68 -149.15
C ARG A 562 -55.82 50.64 -149.75
N LYS A 563 -55.98 51.83 -149.16
CA LYS A 563 -56.90 52.85 -149.66
C LYS A 563 -56.50 53.35 -151.05
N GLU A 564 -55.21 53.59 -151.28
CA GLU A 564 -54.69 54.01 -152.60
C GLU A 564 -54.94 52.92 -153.66
N ASN A 565 -54.72 51.65 -153.32
CA ASN A 565 -54.98 50.53 -154.22
C ASN A 565 -56.47 50.42 -154.59
N ASP A 566 -57.36 50.61 -153.61
CA ASP A 566 -58.81 50.59 -153.82
C ASP A 566 -59.27 51.75 -154.73
N GLU A 567 -58.69 52.93 -154.57
CA GLU A 567 -59.04 54.11 -155.35
C GLU A 567 -58.54 54.02 -156.80
N ILE A 568 -57.31 53.52 -157.02
CA ILE A 568 -56.79 53.21 -158.35
C ILE A 568 -57.67 52.14 -159.03
N ALA A 569 -58.12 51.14 -158.28
CA ALA A 569 -59.03 50.12 -158.81
C ALA A 569 -60.37 50.72 -159.28
N ARG A 570 -60.99 51.62 -158.50
CA ARG A 570 -62.22 52.33 -158.89
C ARG A 570 -62.03 53.20 -160.14
N GLN A 571 -60.91 53.92 -160.22
CA GLN A 571 -60.64 54.81 -161.36
C GLN A 571 -60.43 54.04 -162.67
N LEU A 572 -59.76 52.88 -162.63
CA LEU A 572 -59.63 52.00 -163.79
C LEU A 572 -61.00 51.45 -164.22
N GLN A 573 -61.88 51.13 -163.26
CA GLN A 573 -63.24 50.66 -163.55
C GLN A 573 -64.11 51.75 -164.20
N ASN A 574 -64.02 53.00 -163.74
CA ASN A 574 -64.74 54.12 -164.34
C ASN A 574 -64.28 54.40 -165.79
N PHE A 575 -63.00 54.18 -166.09
CA PHE A 575 -62.48 54.34 -167.46
C PHE A 575 -63.02 53.27 -168.42
N GLU A 576 -63.13 52.02 -167.98
CA GLU A 576 -63.78 50.95 -168.75
C GLU A 576 -65.22 51.32 -169.15
N HIS A 577 -65.98 51.99 -168.26
CA HIS A 577 -67.31 52.46 -168.58
C HIS A 577 -67.34 53.61 -169.61
N PHE A 578 -66.34 54.50 -169.60
CA PHE A 578 -66.23 55.62 -170.55
C PHE A 578 -66.01 55.16 -172.00
N LYS A 579 -65.34 54.02 -172.20
CA LYS A 579 -65.06 53.43 -173.52
C LYS A 579 -66.32 53.15 -174.38
N ASN A 580 -67.49 53.02 -173.76
CA ASN A 580 -68.73 52.63 -174.44
C ASN A 580 -69.58 53.80 -174.97
N ASN A 581 -69.10 55.05 -174.90
CA ASN A 581 -69.88 56.24 -175.28
C ASN A 581 -69.69 56.63 -176.76
N LEU A 582 -70.71 57.23 -177.40
CA LEU A 582 -70.72 57.60 -178.83
C LEU A 582 -69.57 58.56 -179.21
N LEU A 583 -69.18 59.44 -178.28
CA LEU A 583 -68.03 60.35 -178.40
C LEU A 583 -66.68 59.62 -178.44
N TYR A 584 -66.56 58.48 -177.78
CA TYR A 584 -65.36 57.64 -177.84
C TYR A 584 -65.34 56.87 -179.17
N GLN A 585 -66.47 56.43 -179.70
CA GLN A 585 -66.55 55.70 -180.98
C GLN A 585 -66.11 56.56 -182.20
N GLU A 586 -66.33 57.88 -182.17
CA GLU A 586 -65.76 58.80 -183.19
C GLU A 586 -64.24 59.01 -183.08
N LEU A 587 -63.67 58.70 -181.90
CA LEU A 587 -62.25 58.80 -181.58
C LEU A 587 -61.56 57.42 -181.51
N ALA A 588 -62.33 56.33 -181.60
CA ALA A 588 -61.86 54.96 -181.38
C ALA A 588 -60.80 54.57 -182.41
N TYR A 589 -60.95 55.01 -183.66
CA TYR A 589 -59.94 54.78 -184.69
C TYR A 589 -58.58 55.41 -184.33
N TYR A 590 -58.57 56.56 -183.66
CA TYR A 590 -57.35 57.25 -183.26
C TYR A 590 -56.78 56.75 -181.93
N ILE A 591 -57.63 56.31 -181.00
CA ILE A 591 -57.20 55.77 -179.70
C ILE A 591 -56.67 54.33 -179.86
N ASP A 592 -57.28 53.52 -180.72
CA ASP A 592 -56.85 52.14 -180.94
C ASP A 592 -55.53 52.04 -181.72
N MET A 593 -55.16 53.07 -182.52
CA MET A 593 -53.83 53.14 -183.16
C MET A 593 -52.69 53.34 -182.16
N GLU A 594 -52.92 53.97 -181.01
CA GLU A 594 -51.90 54.17 -179.98
C GLU A 594 -51.87 53.10 -178.91
N THR A 595 -53.00 52.42 -178.65
CA THR A 595 -53.02 51.31 -177.66
C THR A 595 -52.40 50.00 -178.16
N ALA A 596 -51.91 49.97 -179.41
CA ALA A 596 -51.18 48.84 -180.00
C ALA A 596 -49.64 48.93 -179.80
N SER A 597 -49.17 49.74 -178.85
CA SER A 597 -47.80 49.68 -178.26
C SER A 597 -47.90 49.76 -176.76
#